data_AF-A0A7J4LQA7-F1
#
_entry.id   AF-A0A7J4LQA7-F1
#
_cell.length_a   1.000
_cell.length_b   1.000
_cell.length_c   1.000
_cell.angle_alpha   90.00
_cell.angle_beta   90.00
_cell.angle_gamma   90.00
#
_symmetry.space_group_name_H-M   'P 1'
#
loop_
_entity.id
_entity.type
_entity.pdbx_description
1 polymer ?
#
loop_
_entity_poly.entity_id
_entity_poly.type
_entity_poly.pdbx_seq_one_letter_code
_entity_poly.pdbx_strand_id
1 'polypeptide(L)' 'MIVKEATSRLASSIILVHNHPSGEPEPSRDDIATTKQVSDACALVSIKVLDHVIIGMNKGDYTSLAEKGIMK' A
#
# COMPACT_ATOMS: atom_id res chain seq x y z
N MET A 1 11.02 9.73 -1.28
CA MET A 1 10.07 9.65 -0.14
C MET A 1 8.66 9.72 -0.70
N ILE A 2 7.76 8.82 -0.26
CA ILE A 2 6.41 8.67 -0.83
C ILE A 2 5.61 9.98 -0.78
N VAL A 3 5.55 10.62 0.40
CA VAL A 3 4.80 11.87 0.59
C VAL A 3 5.29 12.99 -0.33
N LYS A 4 6.61 13.20 -0.42
CA LYS A 4 7.20 14.23 -1.31
C LYS A 4 6.75 14.03 -2.76
N GLU A 5 6.85 12.80 -3.27
CA GLU A 5 6.51 12.49 -4.66
C GLU A 5 5.01 12.69 -4.91
N ALA A 6 4.16 12.21 -4.01
CA ALA A 6 2.71 12.35 -4.10
C ALA A 6 2.29 13.83 -4.10
N THR A 7 2.84 14.66 -3.20
CA THR A 7 2.57 16.10 -3.15
C THR A 7 3.09 16.82 -4.40
N SER A 8 4.31 16.52 -4.87
CA SER A 8 4.88 17.14 -6.07
C SER A 8 4.08 16.83 -7.34
N ARG A 9 3.34 15.72 -7.36
CA ARG A 9 2.45 15.34 -8.47
C ARG A 9 1.02 15.82 -8.29
N LEU A 10 0.71 16.57 -7.23
CA LEU A 10 -0.65 16.99 -6.89
C LEU A 10 -1.62 15.79 -6.80
N ALA A 11 -1.13 14.65 -6.31
CA ALA A 11 -1.96 13.45 -6.20
C ALA A 11 -3.03 13.65 -5.11
N SER A 12 -4.29 13.39 -5.45
CA SER A 12 -5.38 13.31 -4.46
C SER A 12 -5.31 12.05 -3.60
N SER A 13 -4.75 10.98 -4.18
CA SER A 13 -4.64 9.67 -3.54
C SER A 13 -3.56 8.80 -4.21
N ILE A 14 -3.10 7.77 -3.50
CA ILE A 14 -2.12 6.79 -4.00
C ILE A 14 -2.56 5.36 -3.68
N ILE A 15 -1.99 4.39 -4.40
CA ILE A 15 -2.04 2.97 -4.09
C ILE A 15 -0.60 2.50 -3.89
N LEU A 16 -0.35 1.74 -2.84
CA LEU A 16 0.94 1.08 -2.63
C LEU A 16 0.92 -0.28 -3.32
N VAL A 17 2.02 -0.65 -3.97
CA VAL A 17 2.16 -1.96 -4.60
C VAL A 17 3.57 -2.45 -4.36
N HIS A 18 3.70 -3.72 -3.96
CA HIS A 18 4.97 -4.42 -4.00
C HIS A 18 4.73 -5.90 -4.33
N ASN A 19 5.81 -6.61 -4.64
CA ASN A 19 5.76 -8.04 -4.92
C ASN A 19 6.54 -8.81 -3.86
N HIS A 20 6.06 -10.01 -3.52
CA HIS A 20 6.82 -10.95 -2.71
C HIS A 20 7.64 -11.86 -3.62
N PRO A 21 8.99 -11.84 -3.55
CA PRO A 21 9.83 -12.73 -4.36
C PRO A 21 9.59 -14.22 -4.06
N SER A 22 9.05 -14.55 -2.89
CA SER A 22 8.61 -15.91 -2.54
C SER A 22 7.41 -16.39 -3.37
N GLY A 23 6.65 -15.47 -3.96
CA GLY A 23 5.44 -15.74 -4.74
C GLY A 23 4.14 -15.74 -3.94
N GLU A 24 4.19 -15.81 -2.61
CA GLU A 24 3.02 -15.81 -1.73
C GLU A 24 2.60 -14.37 -1.37
N PRO A 25 1.40 -13.89 -1.73
CA PRO A 25 0.99 -12.50 -1.48
C PRO A 25 0.43 -12.26 -0.07
N GLU A 26 0.62 -13.18 0.87
CA GLU A 26 0.14 -13.00 2.25
C GLU A 26 0.94 -11.88 2.94
N PRO A 27 0.30 -10.81 3.47
CA PRO A 27 0.99 -9.70 4.10
C PRO A 27 1.78 -10.13 5.32
N SER A 28 3.03 -9.67 5.40
CA SER A 28 3.83 -9.75 6.62
C SER A 28 3.39 -8.68 7.64
N ARG A 29 3.87 -8.81 8.87
CA ARG A 29 3.68 -7.78 9.90
C ARG A 29 4.34 -6.45 9.49
N ASP A 30 5.47 -6.52 8.79
CA ASP A 30 6.22 -5.35 8.37
C ASP A 30 5.50 -4.62 7.23
N ASP A 31 4.80 -5.35 6.35
CA ASP A 31 3.94 -4.74 5.32
C ASP A 31 2.83 -3.95 5.97
N ILE A 32 2.13 -4.53 6.96
CA ILE A 32 1.03 -3.87 7.67
C ILE A 32 1.55 -2.63 8.43
N ALA A 33 2.68 -2.76 9.13
CA ALA A 33 3.29 -1.64 9.86
C ALA A 33 3.70 -0.50 8.92
N THR A 34 4.34 -0.83 7.80
CA THR A 34 4.74 0.13 6.76
C THR A 34 3.52 0.81 6.15
N THR A 35 2.48 0.03 5.81
CA THR A 35 1.22 0.55 5.27
C THR A 35 0.61 1.58 6.20
N LYS A 36 0.58 1.28 7.51
CA LYS A 36 0.07 2.20 8.53
C LYS A 36 0.90 3.47 8.58
N GLN A 37 2.23 3.36 8.65
CA GLN A 37 3.12 4.52 8.71
C GLN A 37 2.97 5.43 7.49
N VAL A 38 2.89 4.85 6.28
CA VAL A 38 2.71 5.62 5.05
C VAL A 38 1.33 6.26 5.00
N SER A 39 0.28 5.53 5.39
CA SER A 39 -1.09 6.06 5.44
C SER A 39 -1.21 7.23 6.40
N ASP A 40 -0.66 7.11 7.61
CA ASP A 40 -0.63 8.17 8.61
C ASP A 40 0.12 9.41 8.08
N ALA A 41 1.27 9.20 7.42
CA ALA A 41 2.06 10.30 6.87
C ALA A 41 1.38 11.01 5.69
N CYS A 42 0.73 10.27 4.79
CA CYS A 42 -0.04 10.83 3.68
C CYS A 42 -1.28 11.59 4.16
N ALA A 43 -1.92 11.14 5.24
CA ALA A 43 -3.09 11.80 5.82
C ALA A 43 -2.77 13.24 6.32
N LEU A 44 -1.56 13.47 6.82
CA LEU A 44 -1.11 14.81 7.27
C LEU A 44 -1.09 15.86 6.15
N VAL A 45 -1.02 15.42 4.89
CA VAL A 45 -1.01 16.29 3.71
C VAL A 45 -2.25 16.08 2.84
N SER A 46 -3.33 15.53 3.41
CA SER A 46 -4.61 15.30 2.74
C SER A 46 -4.53 14.38 1.50
N ILE A 47 -3.58 13.45 1.48
CA ILE A 47 -3.47 12.42 0.45
C ILE A 47 -3.98 11.09 1.02
N LYS A 48 -4.95 10.46 0.36
CA LYS A 48 -5.47 9.16 0.79
C LYS A 48 -4.65 8.01 0.23
N VAL A 49 -4.28 7.04 1.05
CA VAL A 49 -3.81 5.72 0.56
C VAL A 49 -5.05 4.85 0.37
N LEU A 50 -5.38 4.51 -0.87
CA LEU A 50 -6.61 3.78 -1.20
C LEU A 50 -6.49 2.29 -0.91
N ASP A 51 -5.30 1.73 -1.13
CA ASP A 51 -5.02 0.32 -0.94
C ASP A 51 -3.51 0.08 -0.85
N HIS A 52 -3.15 -1.09 -0.36
CA HIS A 52 -1.84 -1.70 -0.53
C HIS A 52 -2.03 -3.08 -1.14
N VAL A 53 -1.54 -3.26 -2.38
CA VAL A 53 -1.65 -4.50 -3.13
C VAL A 53 -0.33 -5.24 -3.11
N ILE A 54 -0.35 -6.48 -2.64
CA ILE A 54 0.82 -7.38 -2.65
C ILE A 54 0.63 -8.36 -3.81
N ILE A 55 1.57 -8.37 -4.76
CA ILE A 55 1.50 -9.20 -5.95
C ILE A 55 2.29 -10.51 -5.73
N GLY A 56 1.63 -11.64 -6.00
CA GLY A 56 2.20 -12.98 -5.99
C GLY A 56 2.79 -13.40 -7.34
N MET A 57 3.20 -14.67 -7.46
CA MET A 57 3.89 -15.16 -8.65
C MET A 57 2.92 -15.53 -9.79
N ASN A 58 1.73 -16.02 -9.48
CA ASN A 58 0.79 -16.51 -10.47
C ASN A 58 -0.16 -15.40 -10.96
N LYS A 59 -0.70 -15.58 -12.17
CA LYS A 59 -1.67 -14.64 -12.73
C LYS A 59 -2.93 -14.61 -11.84
N GLY A 60 -3.27 -13.41 -11.35
CA GLY A 60 -4.41 -13.22 -10.45
C GLY A 60 -4.10 -13.50 -8.98
N ASP A 61 -2.86 -13.81 -8.65
CA ASP A 61 -2.41 -14.00 -7.27
C ASP A 61 -1.99 -12.66 -6.68
N TYR A 62 -2.84 -12.12 -5.81
CA TYR A 62 -2.57 -10.88 -5.10
C TYR A 62 -3.39 -10.81 -3.81
N THR A 63 -2.94 -9.96 -2.89
CA THR A 63 -3.72 -9.55 -1.72
C THR A 63 -3.93 -8.04 -1.78
N SER A 64 -5.19 -7.61 -1.71
CA SER A 64 -5.55 -6.24 -1.35
C SER A 64 -5.71 -6.14 0.17
N LEU A 65 -4.97 -5.24 0.82
CA LEU A 65 -5.12 -4.99 2.26
C LEU A 65 -6.45 -4.29 2.56
N ALA A 66 -6.97 -3.47 1.64
CA ALA A 66 -8.29 -2.86 1.76
C ALA A 66 -9.41 -3.90 1.71
N GLU A 67 -9.38 -4.83 0.74
CA GLU A 67 -10.39 -5.91 0.64
C GLU A 67 -10.34 -6.86 1.84
N LYS A 68 -9.15 -7.15 2.38
CA LYS A 68 -8.98 -7.93 3.61
C LYS A 68 -9.42 -7.19 4.89
N GLY A 69 -9.79 -5.90 4.81
CA GLY A 69 -10.19 -5.10 5.97
C GLY A 69 -9.05 -4.77 6.95
N ILE A 70 -7.80 -4.84 6.47
CA ILE A 70 -6.59 -4.52 7.26
C ILE A 70 -6.35 -3.00 7.29
N MET A 71 -6.84 -2.29 6.28
CA MET A 71 -6.80 -0.82 6.18
C MET A 71 -8.18 -0.21 6.49
N LYS A 72 -8.20 1.06 6.90
CA LYS A 72 -9.40 1.87 7.14
C LYS A 72 -9.37 3.14 6.31
#